data_AF-A0A6P0ICW3-F1
#
_entry.id   AF-A0A6P0ICW3-F1
#
_cell.length_a   1.000
_cell.length_b   1.000
_cell.length_c   1.000
_cell.angle_alpha   90.00
_cell.angle_beta   90.00
_cell.angle_gamma   90.00
#
_symmetry.space_group_name_H-M   'P 1'
#
loop_
_entity.id
_entity.type
_entity.pdbx_description
1 polymer ?
#
loop_
_entity_poly.entity_id
_entity_poly.type
_entity_poly.pdbx_seq_one_letter_code
_entity_poly.pdbx_strand_id
1 'polypeptide(L)'
;ILQKVEQVEGLTEVDIDWLKLHGLTEIIKVAEEKYLEKDWMRLQHIYVATVGELKFDPFYNILSKLDKGERLEKLMVTQLKTENLLTPGSKITTTYYWIEASFFEKEFKRTKDKWLIPKISSYWRKANLSLKALEITSKSKVNLEKLKDNDLKSRILVTRGAAFRDVRQLNEAKNLALQAHEIDSKSHHPCTLLGAICFGLGEYQYGDYWFEEARKRGADTKDIYQEIKRLVKDTRNKKKRKEIIEYLLKKDKRKYAWAKKYL
;
A
#
# COMPACT_ATOMS: atom_id res chain seq x y z
N ILE A 1 1.48 35.19 -22.59
CA ILE A 1 1.55 33.75 -22.93
C ILE A 1 2.82 33.44 -23.72
N LEU A 2 3.12 34.14 -24.82
CA LEU A 2 4.35 33.96 -25.59
C LEU A 2 5.64 33.99 -24.73
N GLN A 3 5.79 34.97 -23.85
CA GLN A 3 6.91 35.04 -22.92
C GLN A 3 7.01 33.82 -21.98
N LYS A 4 5.87 33.27 -21.54
CA LYS A 4 5.83 32.03 -20.73
C LYS A 4 6.22 30.80 -21.55
N VAL A 5 5.86 30.77 -22.84
CA VAL A 5 6.27 29.71 -23.78
C VAL A 5 7.78 29.77 -24.03
N GLU A 6 8.35 30.96 -24.17
CA GLU A 6 9.80 31.13 -24.30
C GLU A 6 10.55 30.68 -23.05
N GLN A 7 10.14 31.18 -21.89
CA GLN A 7 10.85 30.98 -20.62
C GLN A 7 10.50 29.67 -19.90
N VAL A 8 9.44 28.95 -20.32
CA VAL A 8 8.87 27.73 -19.68
C VAL A 8 8.32 27.98 -18.26
N GLU A 9 8.82 29.00 -17.57
CA GLU A 9 8.38 29.43 -16.25
C GLU A 9 6.94 29.97 -16.29
N GLY A 10 6.13 29.55 -15.31
CA GLY A 10 4.72 29.96 -15.25
C GLY A 10 3.79 29.44 -16.37
N LEU A 11 4.27 28.63 -17.32
CA LEU A 11 3.45 27.96 -18.33
C LEU A 11 2.58 26.86 -17.69
N THR A 12 1.27 26.89 -17.99
CA THR A 12 0.23 26.00 -17.43
C THR A 12 -0.66 25.36 -18.52
N GLU A 13 -1.44 24.35 -18.15
CA GLU A 13 -2.45 23.72 -19.03
C GLU A 13 -3.47 24.76 -19.53
N VAL A 14 -3.83 25.75 -18.71
CA VAL A 14 -4.72 26.87 -19.08
C VAL A 14 -4.13 27.75 -20.17
N ASP A 15 -2.82 27.99 -20.15
CA ASP A 15 -2.16 28.77 -21.20
C ASP A 15 -2.19 28.01 -22.54
N ILE A 16 -2.07 26.68 -22.52
CA ILE A 16 -2.19 25.82 -23.72
C ILE A 16 -3.62 25.83 -24.26
N ASP A 17 -4.61 25.69 -23.38
CA ASP A 17 -6.03 25.74 -23.78
C ASP A 17 -6.39 27.09 -24.41
N TRP A 18 -5.84 28.18 -23.87
CA TRP A 18 -5.98 29.51 -24.47
C TRP A 18 -5.37 29.56 -25.87
N LEU A 19 -4.16 29.03 -26.08
CA LEU A 19 -3.51 28.99 -27.40
C LEU A 19 -4.34 28.18 -28.42
N LYS A 20 -4.91 27.05 -27.99
CA LYS A 20 -5.82 26.20 -28.79
C LYS A 20 -7.07 26.95 -29.22
N LEU A 21 -7.69 27.67 -28.29
CA LEU A 21 -8.89 28.47 -28.57
C LEU A 21 -8.63 29.55 -29.62
N HIS A 22 -7.39 30.05 -29.71
CA HIS A 22 -7.00 31.12 -30.65
C HIS A 22 -6.31 30.61 -31.92
N GLY A 23 -6.25 29.29 -32.15
CA GLY A 23 -5.75 28.71 -33.40
C GLY A 23 -4.26 28.92 -33.67
N LEU A 24 -3.45 29.18 -32.64
CA LEU A 24 -2.01 29.47 -32.77
C LEU A 24 -1.17 28.19 -32.94
N THR A 25 -1.43 27.44 -34.00
CA THR A 25 -0.97 26.06 -34.23
C THR A 25 0.53 25.82 -34.02
N GLU A 26 1.40 26.69 -34.54
CA GLU A 26 2.86 26.55 -34.38
C GLU A 26 3.31 26.76 -32.93
N ILE A 27 2.71 27.75 -32.25
CA ILE A 27 3.01 28.08 -30.86
C ILE A 27 2.44 27.00 -29.93
N ILE A 28 1.28 26.40 -30.26
CA ILE A 28 0.68 25.31 -29.49
C ILE A 28 1.66 24.14 -29.40
N LYS A 29 2.25 23.71 -30.52
CA LYS A 29 3.16 22.56 -30.52
C LYS A 29 4.36 22.78 -29.60
N VAL A 30 5.00 23.94 -29.71
CA VAL A 30 6.16 24.31 -28.87
C VAL A 30 5.75 24.43 -27.39
N ALA A 31 4.59 25.01 -27.11
CA ALA A 31 4.08 25.16 -25.75
C ALA A 31 3.75 23.81 -25.11
N GLU A 32 3.13 22.89 -25.86
CA GLU A 32 2.81 21.54 -25.39
C GLU A 32 4.08 20.73 -25.09
N GLU A 33 5.07 20.73 -25.99
CA GLU A 33 6.35 20.03 -25.78
C GLU A 33 7.06 20.54 -24.52
N LYS A 34 7.19 21.85 -24.38
CA LYS A 34 7.83 22.49 -23.21
C LYS A 34 7.08 22.24 -21.91
N TYR A 35 5.75 22.27 -21.96
CA TYR A 35 4.92 21.96 -20.80
C TYR A 35 5.07 20.50 -20.37
N LEU A 36 5.03 19.57 -21.33
CA LEU A 36 5.20 18.13 -21.05
C LEU A 36 6.56 17.84 -20.43
N GLU A 37 7.63 18.45 -20.96
CA GLU A 37 8.99 18.28 -20.43
C GLU A 37 9.08 18.78 -18.98
N LYS A 38 8.60 20.00 -18.73
CA LYS A 38 8.57 20.61 -17.39
C LYS A 38 7.73 19.80 -16.40
N ASP A 39 6.53 19.39 -16.81
CA ASP A 39 5.63 18.63 -15.94
C ASP A 39 6.19 17.25 -15.66
N TRP A 40 6.82 16.59 -16.65
CA TRP A 40 7.51 15.33 -16.43
C TRP A 40 8.65 15.46 -15.42
N MET A 41 9.51 16.47 -15.52
CA MET A 41 10.55 16.72 -14.52
C MET A 41 9.98 16.91 -13.12
N ARG A 42 8.88 17.66 -13.00
CA ARG A 42 8.16 17.87 -11.73
C ARG A 42 7.61 16.56 -11.18
N LEU A 43 6.93 15.76 -11.99
CA LEU A 43 6.37 14.46 -11.61
C LEU A 43 7.48 13.50 -11.19
N GLN A 44 8.61 13.48 -11.90
CA GLN A 44 9.78 12.71 -11.49
C GLN A 44 10.27 13.15 -10.11
N HIS A 45 10.43 14.45 -9.87
CA HIS A 45 10.86 14.95 -8.57
C HIS A 45 9.94 14.49 -7.42
N ILE A 46 8.62 14.52 -7.62
CA ILE A 46 7.63 14.14 -6.60
C ILE A 46 7.60 12.63 -6.36
N TYR A 47 7.59 11.83 -7.42
CA TYR A 47 7.25 10.40 -7.34
C TYR A 47 8.46 9.47 -7.40
N VAL A 48 9.55 9.90 -8.02
CA VAL A 48 10.65 9.01 -8.45
C VAL A 48 11.80 8.92 -7.46
N ALA A 49 11.83 9.77 -6.42
CA ALA A 49 12.87 9.79 -5.39
C ALA A 49 13.15 8.42 -4.71
N THR A 50 12.22 7.47 -4.78
CA THR A 50 12.33 6.15 -4.15
C THR A 50 12.31 4.95 -5.10
N VAL A 51 12.13 5.17 -6.40
CA VAL A 51 11.95 4.09 -7.40
C VAL A 51 12.96 4.10 -8.54
N GLY A 52 13.84 5.10 -8.63
CA GLY A 52 14.86 5.19 -9.69
C GLY A 52 14.27 5.66 -11.03
N GLU A 53 15.12 5.94 -12.01
CA GLU A 53 14.72 6.59 -13.27
C GLU A 53 13.57 5.86 -13.99
N LEU A 54 12.51 6.58 -14.32
CA LEU A 54 11.38 6.09 -15.10
C LEU A 54 11.47 6.61 -16.53
N LYS A 55 11.03 5.79 -17.49
CA LYS A 55 10.83 6.25 -18.87
C LYS A 55 9.63 7.19 -18.94
N PHE A 56 9.63 8.13 -19.90
CA PHE A 56 8.50 9.04 -20.10
C PHE A 56 7.22 8.25 -20.43
N ASP A 57 7.23 7.48 -21.52
CA ASP A 57 6.13 6.59 -21.85
C ASP A 57 6.35 5.21 -21.19
N PRO A 58 5.35 4.66 -20.48
CA PRO A 58 3.99 5.18 -20.24
C PRO A 58 3.77 5.81 -18.86
N PHE A 59 4.83 6.11 -18.13
CA PHE A 59 4.73 6.56 -16.75
C PHE A 59 4.27 8.01 -16.61
N TYR A 60 4.45 8.87 -17.61
CA TYR A 60 3.93 10.23 -17.60
C TYR A 60 2.41 10.23 -17.34
N ASN A 61 1.65 9.46 -18.12
CA ASN A 61 0.20 9.37 -17.99
C ASN A 61 -0.22 8.82 -16.61
N ILE A 62 0.53 7.83 -16.10
CA ILE A 62 0.25 7.25 -14.78
C ILE A 62 0.48 8.28 -13.67
N LEU A 63 1.63 8.94 -13.68
CA LEU A 63 1.98 9.93 -12.66
C LEU A 63 1.08 11.16 -12.72
N SER A 64 0.73 11.63 -13.92
CA SER A 64 -0.20 12.74 -14.13
C SER A 64 -1.58 12.43 -13.53
N LYS A 65 -2.13 11.24 -13.77
CA LYS A 65 -3.40 10.81 -13.15
C LYS A 65 -3.30 10.74 -11.62
N LEU A 66 -2.21 10.19 -11.09
CA LEU A 66 -2.01 10.14 -9.64
C LEU A 66 -1.93 11.54 -9.02
N ASP A 67 -1.27 12.48 -9.70
CA ASP A 67 -1.12 13.86 -9.26
C ASP A 67 -2.45 14.62 -9.27
N LYS A 68 -3.29 14.37 -10.28
CA LYS A 68 -4.66 14.90 -10.37
C LYS A 68 -5.65 14.22 -9.40
N GLY A 69 -5.20 13.19 -8.65
CA GLY A 69 -6.06 12.45 -7.72
C GLY A 69 -7.05 11.51 -8.42
N GLU A 70 -6.77 11.14 -9.66
CA GLU A 70 -7.62 10.31 -10.50
C GLU A 70 -7.33 8.82 -10.32
N ARG A 71 -8.38 8.00 -10.45
CA ARG A 71 -8.22 6.55 -10.40
C ARG A 71 -7.49 6.04 -11.64
N LEU A 72 -6.56 5.12 -11.41
CA LEU A 72 -5.86 4.44 -12.49
C LEU A 72 -6.71 3.34 -13.12
N GLU A 73 -6.56 3.19 -14.42
CA GLU A 73 -7.14 2.08 -15.18
C GLU A 73 -6.41 0.76 -14.86
N LYS A 74 -7.08 -0.36 -15.12
CA LYS A 74 -6.56 -1.70 -14.81
C LYS A 74 -5.20 -1.98 -15.49
N LEU A 75 -5.01 -1.52 -16.72
CA LEU A 75 -3.75 -1.69 -17.46
C LEU A 75 -2.60 -0.92 -16.81
N MET A 76 -2.83 0.35 -16.44
CA MET A 76 -1.85 1.18 -15.71
C MET A 76 -1.45 0.55 -14.36
N VAL A 77 -2.42 0.02 -13.61
CA VAL A 77 -2.14 -0.69 -12.34
C VAL A 77 -1.34 -1.97 -12.58
N THR A 78 -1.61 -2.69 -13.66
CA THR A 78 -0.86 -3.90 -14.03
C THR A 78 0.59 -3.58 -14.37
N GLN A 79 0.80 -2.45 -15.05
CA GLN A 79 2.14 -1.97 -15.35
C GLN A 79 2.93 -1.59 -14.09
N LEU A 80 2.33 -0.83 -13.18
CA LEU A 80 2.97 -0.51 -11.89
C LEU A 80 3.36 -1.77 -11.10
N LYS A 81 2.58 -2.85 -11.19
CA LYS A 81 2.91 -4.13 -10.54
C LYS A 81 4.06 -4.86 -11.23
N THR A 82 4.03 -4.90 -12.56
CA THR A 82 5.06 -5.60 -13.38
C THR A 82 6.44 -4.98 -13.14
N GLU A 83 6.48 -3.66 -13.02
CA GLU A 83 7.69 -2.86 -12.81
C GLU A 83 8.05 -2.73 -11.33
N ASN A 84 7.34 -3.44 -10.45
CA ASN A 84 7.51 -3.41 -8.99
C ASN A 84 7.45 -2.00 -8.39
N LEU A 85 6.72 -1.06 -8.99
CA LEU A 85 6.63 0.34 -8.54
C LEU A 85 5.66 0.55 -7.37
N LEU A 86 4.79 -0.44 -7.10
CA LEU A 86 3.96 -0.47 -5.90
C LEU A 86 4.74 -0.94 -4.65
N THR A 87 5.92 -0.37 -4.43
CA THR A 87 6.77 -0.67 -3.26
C THR A 87 6.20 -0.05 -1.97
N PRO A 88 6.22 -0.77 -0.84
CA PRO A 88 5.74 -0.22 0.43
C PRO A 88 6.42 1.09 0.80
N GLY A 89 5.61 2.13 1.05
CA GLY A 89 6.06 3.45 1.48
C GLY A 89 6.50 4.41 0.37
N SER A 90 6.57 3.99 -0.90
CA SER A 90 6.85 4.94 -2.00
C SER A 90 5.70 5.93 -2.20
N LYS A 91 6.02 7.08 -2.80
CA LYS A 91 5.00 8.11 -3.09
C LYS A 91 3.96 7.59 -4.08
N ILE A 92 4.38 6.84 -5.11
CA ILE A 92 3.48 6.19 -6.07
C ILE A 92 2.48 5.29 -5.35
N THR A 93 2.98 4.39 -4.49
CA THR A 93 2.15 3.45 -3.73
C THR A 93 1.18 4.16 -2.80
N THR A 94 1.69 5.12 -2.03
CA THR A 94 0.87 5.81 -1.02
C THR A 94 -0.22 6.68 -1.66
N THR A 95 0.10 7.40 -2.75
CA THR A 95 -0.90 8.15 -3.53
C THR A 95 -1.93 7.21 -4.18
N TYR A 96 -1.50 6.16 -4.87
CA TYR A 96 -2.42 5.20 -5.51
C TYR A 96 -3.43 4.62 -4.51
N TYR A 97 -2.94 4.11 -3.37
CA TYR A 97 -3.82 3.52 -2.36
C TYR A 97 -4.67 4.54 -1.63
N TRP A 98 -4.22 5.79 -1.49
CA TRP A 98 -5.04 6.88 -0.95
C TRP A 98 -6.25 7.18 -1.86
N ILE A 99 -6.04 7.24 -3.17
CA ILE A 99 -7.11 7.47 -4.16
C ILE A 99 -8.12 6.32 -4.11
N GLU A 100 -7.62 5.07 -4.14
CA GLU A 100 -8.47 3.88 -4.09
C GLU A 100 -9.26 3.80 -2.77
N ALA A 101 -8.63 4.07 -1.62
CA ALA A 101 -9.32 4.08 -0.33
C ALA A 101 -10.42 5.14 -0.30
N SER A 102 -10.12 6.36 -0.77
CA SER A 102 -11.08 7.46 -0.83
C SER A 102 -12.29 7.14 -1.71
N PHE A 103 -12.06 6.49 -2.85
CA PHE A 103 -13.14 6.03 -3.72
C PHE A 103 -14.04 5.01 -3.03
N PHE A 104 -13.46 3.92 -2.50
CA PHE A 104 -14.26 2.87 -1.87
C PHE A 104 -14.96 3.34 -0.60
N GLU A 105 -14.40 4.31 0.12
CA GLU A 105 -15.08 4.92 1.26
C GLU A 105 -16.31 5.75 0.84
N LYS A 106 -16.24 6.49 -0.27
CA LYS A 106 -17.42 7.15 -0.86
C LYS A 106 -18.48 6.12 -1.28
N GLU A 107 -18.05 5.03 -1.90
CA GLU A 107 -18.95 3.93 -2.29
C GLU A 107 -19.60 3.26 -1.07
N PHE A 108 -18.86 3.05 0.01
CA PHE A 108 -19.41 2.56 1.28
C PHE A 108 -20.43 3.55 1.86
N LYS A 109 -20.15 4.87 1.81
CA LYS A 109 -21.11 5.89 2.28
C LYS A 109 -22.41 5.85 1.50
N ARG A 110 -22.35 5.60 0.18
CA ARG A 110 -23.48 5.50 -0.74
C ARG A 110 -24.29 4.22 -0.58
N THR A 111 -23.61 3.06 -0.54
CA THR A 111 -24.25 1.73 -0.58
C THR A 111 -24.51 1.12 0.79
N LYS A 112 -23.76 1.56 1.82
CA LYS A 112 -23.66 0.93 3.13
C LYS A 112 -23.17 -0.54 3.08
N ASP A 113 -22.59 -0.97 1.96
CA ASP A 113 -22.08 -2.34 1.82
C ASP A 113 -20.86 -2.58 2.70
N LYS A 114 -21.06 -3.37 3.77
CA LYS A 114 -20.02 -3.64 4.76
C LYS A 114 -18.88 -4.47 4.19
N TRP A 115 -19.06 -5.18 3.08
CA TRP A 115 -18.00 -5.95 2.43
C TRP A 115 -16.87 -5.07 1.87
N LEU A 116 -17.12 -3.76 1.70
CA LEU A 116 -16.09 -2.81 1.30
C LEU A 116 -15.08 -2.49 2.42
N ILE A 117 -15.46 -2.67 3.70
CA ILE A 117 -14.65 -2.22 4.85
C ILE A 117 -13.27 -2.89 4.91
N PRO A 118 -13.12 -4.23 4.76
CA PRO A 118 -11.80 -4.85 4.72
C PRO A 118 -10.88 -4.26 3.66
N LYS A 119 -11.43 -3.98 2.47
CA LYS A 119 -10.70 -3.41 1.35
C LYS A 119 -10.29 -1.95 1.63
N ILE A 120 -11.21 -1.12 2.11
CA ILE A 120 -10.93 0.28 2.48
C ILE A 120 -9.83 0.33 3.55
N SER A 121 -9.96 -0.48 4.61
CA SER A 121 -8.98 -0.57 5.68
C SER A 121 -7.59 -0.98 5.15
N SER A 122 -7.54 -2.02 4.31
CA SER A 122 -6.29 -2.47 3.66
C SER A 122 -5.65 -1.35 2.82
N TYR A 123 -6.43 -0.61 2.04
CA TYR A 123 -5.93 0.50 1.22
C TYR A 123 -5.45 1.67 2.08
N TRP A 124 -6.16 2.04 3.14
CA TRP A 124 -5.70 3.08 4.07
C TRP A 124 -4.36 2.71 4.71
N ARG A 125 -4.18 1.45 5.11
CA ARG A 125 -2.88 0.97 5.63
C ARG A 125 -1.77 1.06 4.59
N LYS A 126 -2.03 0.64 3.35
CA LYS A 126 -1.05 0.71 2.25
C LYS A 126 -0.74 2.15 1.81
N ALA A 127 -1.63 3.09 2.11
CA ALA A 127 -1.41 4.53 2.00
C ALA A 127 -0.64 5.14 3.20
N ASN A 128 -0.11 4.32 4.12
CA ASN A 128 0.51 4.74 5.38
C ASN A 128 -0.43 5.54 6.31
N LEU A 129 -1.74 5.34 6.20
CA LEU A 129 -2.77 6.01 7.01
C LEU A 129 -3.53 5.01 7.90
N SER A 130 -2.80 4.21 8.68
CA SER A 130 -3.37 3.15 9.50
C SER A 130 -4.39 3.64 10.55
N LEU A 131 -4.33 4.91 10.98
CA LEU A 131 -5.35 5.50 11.84
C LEU A 131 -6.72 5.59 11.15
N LYS A 132 -6.77 5.93 9.86
CA LYS A 132 -8.03 5.90 9.08
C LYS A 132 -8.56 4.47 8.93
N ALA A 133 -7.67 3.49 8.82
CA ALA A 133 -8.04 2.08 8.78
C ALA A 133 -8.66 1.61 10.11
N LEU A 134 -8.21 2.15 11.25
CA LEU A 134 -8.83 1.91 12.56
C LEU A 134 -10.17 2.63 12.71
N GLU A 135 -10.30 3.85 12.18
CA GLU A 135 -11.56 4.61 12.20
C GLU A 135 -12.67 3.87 11.43
N ILE A 136 -12.41 3.43 10.20
CA ILE A 136 -13.43 2.76 9.36
C ILE A 136 -13.87 1.40 9.91
N THR A 137 -13.03 0.77 10.73
CA THR A 137 -13.31 -0.53 11.39
C THR A 137 -13.76 -0.39 12.84
N SER A 138 -13.94 0.85 13.31
CA SER A 138 -14.38 1.16 14.68
C SER A 138 -15.85 0.80 14.91
N LYS A 139 -16.23 0.69 16.19
CA LYS A 139 -17.60 0.33 16.60
C LYS A 139 -18.66 1.32 16.09
N SER A 140 -18.29 2.60 15.91
CA SER A 140 -19.21 3.64 15.40
C SER A 140 -19.51 3.49 13.90
N LYS A 141 -18.64 2.82 13.14
CA LYS A 141 -18.88 2.50 11.72
C LYS A 141 -19.43 1.09 11.55
N VAL A 142 -18.99 0.16 12.39
CA VAL A 142 -19.35 -1.27 12.30
C VAL A 142 -19.52 -1.85 13.69
N ASN A 143 -20.76 -2.20 14.04
CA ASN A 143 -21.00 -2.99 15.22
C ASN A 143 -20.81 -4.49 14.91
N LEU A 144 -19.64 -5.03 15.27
CA LEU A 144 -19.27 -6.44 15.07
C LEU A 144 -20.11 -7.43 15.91
N GLU A 145 -20.71 -6.98 17.02
CA GLU A 145 -21.61 -7.82 17.85
C GLU A 145 -22.91 -8.10 17.10
N LYS A 146 -23.38 -7.13 16.31
CA LYS A 146 -24.61 -7.22 15.51
C LYS A 146 -24.40 -7.82 14.12
N LEU A 147 -23.16 -8.09 13.73
CA LEU A 147 -22.85 -8.66 12.42
C LEU A 147 -22.96 -10.19 12.47
N LYS A 148 -23.94 -10.74 11.74
CA LYS A 148 -24.19 -12.19 11.66
C LYS A 148 -23.20 -12.94 10.77
N ASP A 149 -22.60 -12.25 9.81
CA ASP A 149 -21.66 -12.83 8.87
C ASP A 149 -20.27 -13.01 9.49
N ASN A 150 -19.92 -14.25 9.80
CA ASN A 150 -18.67 -14.59 10.46
C ASN A 150 -17.44 -14.41 9.55
N ASP A 151 -17.55 -14.65 8.24
CA ASP A 151 -16.42 -14.42 7.31
C ASP A 151 -16.11 -12.93 7.25
N LEU A 152 -17.14 -12.10 7.05
CA LEU A 152 -16.95 -10.65 7.05
C LEU A 152 -16.44 -10.14 8.41
N LYS A 153 -16.97 -10.67 9.52
CA LYS A 153 -16.52 -10.31 10.87
C LYS A 153 -15.03 -10.63 11.07
N SER A 154 -14.60 -11.83 10.69
CA SER A 154 -13.20 -12.25 10.75
C SER A 154 -12.31 -11.33 9.88
N ARG A 155 -12.70 -11.06 8.63
CA ARG A 155 -11.95 -10.15 7.73
C ARG A 155 -11.80 -8.74 8.29
N ILE A 156 -12.84 -8.20 8.92
CA ILE A 156 -12.78 -6.87 9.58
C ILE A 156 -11.81 -6.90 10.76
N LEU A 157 -11.87 -7.94 11.60
CA LEU A 157 -10.94 -8.12 12.72
C LEU A 157 -9.49 -8.26 12.25
N VAL A 158 -9.23 -9.05 11.20
CA VAL A 158 -7.89 -9.21 10.61
C VAL A 158 -7.35 -7.86 10.14
N THR A 159 -8.09 -7.11 9.33
CA THR A 159 -7.57 -5.83 8.82
C THR A 159 -7.40 -4.79 9.94
N ARG A 160 -8.25 -4.81 10.97
CA ARG A 160 -8.15 -3.94 12.13
C ARG A 160 -6.93 -4.28 12.98
N GLY A 161 -6.71 -5.57 13.28
CA GLY A 161 -5.53 -6.05 13.98
C GLY A 161 -4.25 -5.72 13.21
N ALA A 162 -4.28 -5.84 11.89
CA ALA A 162 -3.16 -5.47 11.06
C ALA A 162 -2.91 -3.95 11.04
N ALA A 163 -3.94 -3.11 11.16
CA ALA A 163 -3.78 -1.67 11.36
C ALA A 163 -3.15 -1.33 12.73
N PHE A 164 -3.56 -2.01 13.80
CA PHE A 164 -2.92 -1.89 15.13
C PHE A 164 -1.44 -2.30 15.11
N ARG A 165 -1.11 -3.37 14.38
CA ARG A 165 0.28 -3.81 14.16
C ARG A 165 1.11 -2.70 13.53
N ASP A 166 0.58 -2.02 12.50
CA ASP A 166 1.30 -0.96 11.81
C ASP A 166 1.57 0.26 12.71
N VAL A 167 0.67 0.56 13.66
CA VAL A 167 0.87 1.59 14.69
C VAL A 167 1.58 1.06 15.95
N ARG A 168 2.16 -0.14 15.88
CA ARG A 168 2.97 -0.79 16.93
C ARG A 168 2.23 -1.16 18.22
N GLN A 169 0.92 -1.22 18.18
CA GLN A 169 0.08 -1.74 19.26
C GLN A 169 -0.09 -3.26 19.08
N LEU A 170 0.98 -3.99 19.40
CA LEU A 170 1.10 -5.41 19.05
C LEU A 170 0.20 -6.33 19.89
N ASN A 171 -0.10 -5.96 21.13
CA ASN A 171 -0.96 -6.77 22.00
C ASN A 171 -2.43 -6.69 21.53
N GLU A 172 -2.90 -5.49 21.20
CA GLU A 172 -4.21 -5.22 20.61
C GLU A 172 -4.34 -5.93 19.26
N ALA A 173 -3.29 -5.86 18.43
CA ALA A 173 -3.24 -6.58 17.17
C ALA A 173 -3.37 -8.10 17.37
N LYS A 174 -2.64 -8.67 18.34
CA LYS A 174 -2.66 -10.11 18.65
C LYS A 174 -4.06 -10.56 19.08
N ASN A 175 -4.67 -9.83 20.01
CA ASN A 175 -6.01 -10.14 20.52
C ASN A 175 -7.07 -10.16 19.40
N LEU A 176 -7.04 -9.18 18.50
CA LEU A 176 -7.96 -9.14 17.36
C LEU A 176 -7.71 -10.26 16.37
N ALA A 177 -6.45 -10.61 16.13
CA ALA A 177 -6.10 -11.71 15.23
C ALA A 177 -6.50 -13.08 15.81
N LEU A 178 -6.38 -13.28 17.13
CA LEU A 178 -6.89 -14.46 17.82
C LEU A 178 -8.42 -14.55 17.73
N GLN A 179 -9.14 -13.46 18.03
CA GLN A 179 -10.60 -13.42 17.87
C GLN A 179 -11.04 -13.73 16.42
N ALA A 180 -10.32 -13.20 15.43
CA ALA A 180 -10.59 -13.49 14.03
C ALA A 180 -10.41 -14.98 13.69
N HIS A 181 -9.38 -15.61 14.27
CA HIS A 181 -9.12 -17.04 14.13
C HIS A 181 -10.18 -17.89 14.83
N GLU A 182 -10.66 -17.49 16.01
CA GLU A 182 -11.75 -18.18 16.72
C GLU A 182 -13.05 -18.16 15.92
N ILE A 183 -13.35 -17.02 15.27
CA ILE A 183 -14.56 -16.84 14.44
C ILE A 183 -14.46 -17.64 13.13
N ASP A 184 -13.30 -17.62 12.49
CA ASP A 184 -13.04 -18.36 11.26
C ASP A 184 -11.68 -19.06 11.33
N SER A 185 -11.72 -20.27 11.89
CA SER A 185 -10.54 -21.09 12.10
C SER A 185 -10.02 -21.75 10.83
N LYS A 186 -10.79 -21.73 9.74
CA LYS A 186 -10.42 -22.31 8.44
C LYS A 186 -9.63 -21.32 7.59
N SER A 187 -9.82 -20.02 7.80
CA SER A 187 -9.10 -18.98 7.07
C SER A 187 -7.62 -18.92 7.44
N HIS A 188 -6.77 -18.79 6.41
CA HIS A 188 -5.33 -18.59 6.59
C HIS A 188 -4.97 -17.14 6.98
N HIS A 189 -5.88 -16.18 6.80
CA HIS A 189 -5.58 -14.76 7.00
C HIS A 189 -5.25 -14.40 8.46
N PRO A 190 -6.03 -14.82 9.47
CA PRO A 190 -5.67 -14.60 10.87
C PRO A 190 -4.32 -15.23 11.24
N CYS A 191 -4.06 -16.46 10.76
CA CYS A 191 -2.81 -17.17 11.01
C CYS A 191 -1.59 -16.43 10.44
N THR A 192 -1.70 -15.89 9.21
CA THR A 192 -0.63 -15.10 8.59
C THR A 192 -0.33 -13.84 9.39
N LEU A 193 -1.38 -13.17 9.88
CA LEU A 193 -1.24 -11.98 10.72
C LEU A 193 -0.61 -12.31 12.08
N LEU A 194 -1.06 -13.39 12.73
CA LEU A 194 -0.51 -13.87 14.01
C LEU A 194 0.98 -14.20 13.88
N GLY A 195 1.38 -14.87 12.79
CA GLY A 195 2.79 -15.14 12.49
C GLY A 195 3.62 -13.86 12.53
N ALA A 196 3.20 -12.84 11.77
CA ALA A 196 3.88 -11.56 11.72
C ALA A 196 3.89 -10.80 13.07
N ILE A 197 2.79 -10.87 13.84
CA ILE A 197 2.69 -10.22 15.15
C ILE A 197 3.61 -10.90 16.18
N CYS A 198 3.61 -12.23 16.25
CA CYS A 198 4.48 -12.98 17.17
C CYS A 198 5.96 -12.70 16.90
N PHE A 199 6.37 -12.66 15.63
CA PHE A 199 7.71 -12.18 15.26
C PHE A 199 7.95 -10.73 15.72
N GLY A 200 6.96 -9.86 15.53
CA GLY A 200 6.97 -8.50 16.03
C GLY A 200 7.08 -8.39 17.55
N LEU A 201 6.66 -9.41 18.32
CA LEU A 201 6.77 -9.49 19.77
C LEU A 201 8.08 -10.15 20.25
N GLY A 202 8.83 -10.81 19.36
CA GLY A 202 9.99 -11.63 19.73
C GLY A 202 9.65 -13.09 20.02
N GLU A 203 8.39 -13.48 19.84
CA GLU A 203 7.87 -14.83 20.05
C GLU A 203 8.08 -15.70 18.79
N TYR A 204 9.33 -15.85 18.35
CA TYR A 204 9.64 -16.37 17.01
C TYR A 204 9.12 -17.79 16.74
N GLN A 205 9.19 -18.69 17.73
CA GLN A 205 8.66 -20.05 17.62
C GLN A 205 7.14 -20.07 17.40
N TYR A 206 6.40 -19.20 18.10
CA TYR A 206 4.96 -19.03 17.88
C TYR A 206 4.69 -18.39 16.52
N GLY A 207 5.54 -17.46 16.09
CA GLY A 207 5.47 -16.89 14.75
C GLY A 207 5.56 -17.95 13.66
N ASP A 208 6.52 -18.86 13.78
CA ASP A 208 6.70 -20.00 12.89
C ASP A 208 5.52 -20.97 12.92
N TYR A 209 5.00 -21.28 14.11
CA TYR A 209 3.80 -22.10 14.28
C TYR A 209 2.62 -21.50 13.50
N TRP A 210 2.34 -20.22 13.67
CA TRP A 210 1.21 -19.57 13.00
C TRP A 210 1.39 -19.46 11.48
N PHE A 211 2.61 -19.26 10.99
CA PHE A 211 2.88 -19.32 9.55
C PHE A 211 2.67 -20.73 8.98
N GLU A 212 3.03 -21.77 9.73
CA GLU A 212 2.78 -23.15 9.33
C GLU A 212 1.27 -23.47 9.34
N GLU A 213 0.53 -22.99 10.34
CA GLU A 213 -0.93 -23.09 10.37
C GLU A 213 -1.59 -22.34 9.20
N ALA A 214 -1.06 -21.17 8.81
CA ALA A 214 -1.50 -20.46 7.61
C ALA A 214 -1.27 -21.29 6.34
N ARG A 215 -0.10 -21.91 6.21
CA ARG A 215 0.26 -22.78 5.07
C ARG A 215 -0.69 -23.97 4.96
N LYS A 216 -0.98 -24.65 6.08
CA LYS A 216 -1.96 -25.76 6.13
C LYS A 216 -3.37 -25.34 5.68
N ARG A 217 -3.71 -24.07 5.82
CA ARG A 217 -4.99 -23.47 5.42
C ARG A 217 -4.96 -22.81 4.03
N GLY A 218 -3.90 -23.05 3.25
CA GLY A 218 -3.81 -22.62 1.85
C GLY A 218 -3.14 -21.27 1.61
N ALA A 219 -2.46 -20.68 2.60
CA ALA A 219 -1.63 -19.50 2.33
C ALA A 219 -0.49 -19.84 1.37
N ASP A 220 -0.26 -18.98 0.37
CA ASP A 220 0.91 -19.11 -0.51
C ASP A 220 2.19 -18.92 0.32
N THR A 221 3.09 -19.90 0.21
CA THR A 221 4.43 -19.83 0.81
C THR A 221 5.23 -18.60 0.38
N LYS A 222 4.99 -18.09 -0.84
CA LYS A 222 5.59 -16.85 -1.33
C LYS A 222 5.10 -15.66 -0.52
N ASP A 223 3.81 -15.56 -0.23
CA ASP A 223 3.22 -14.46 0.55
C ASP A 223 3.74 -14.46 1.99
N ILE A 224 3.79 -15.63 2.64
CA ILE A 224 4.40 -15.79 3.97
C ILE A 224 5.86 -15.32 3.95
N TYR A 225 6.61 -15.73 2.92
CA TYR A 225 8.01 -15.33 2.79
C TYR A 225 8.18 -13.82 2.55
N GLN A 226 7.27 -13.19 1.81
CA GLN A 226 7.26 -11.73 1.66
C GLN A 226 6.91 -11.00 2.96
N GLU A 227 6.00 -11.54 3.79
CA GLU A 227 5.74 -10.98 5.12
C GLU A 227 6.97 -11.05 6.04
N ILE A 228 7.72 -12.16 6.02
CA ILE A 228 8.99 -12.28 6.77
C ILE A 228 10.03 -11.26 6.26
N LYS A 229 10.14 -11.09 4.93
CA LYS A 229 11.00 -10.05 4.34
C LYS A 229 10.63 -8.66 4.81
N ARG A 230 9.34 -8.36 4.78
CA ARG A 230 8.80 -7.08 5.21
C ARG A 230 9.10 -6.82 6.69
N LEU A 231 8.90 -7.81 7.55
CA LEU A 231 9.22 -7.72 8.97
C LEU A 231 10.68 -7.31 9.21
N VAL A 232 11.64 -7.98 8.54
CA VAL A 232 13.07 -7.63 8.67
C VAL A 232 13.33 -6.20 8.18
N LYS A 233 12.76 -5.81 7.03
CA LYS A 233 12.93 -4.48 6.44
C LYS A 233 12.33 -3.36 7.32
N ASP A 234 11.14 -3.59 7.87
CA ASP A 234 10.36 -2.57 8.58
C ASP A 234 10.76 -2.44 10.06
N THR A 235 11.50 -3.41 10.61
CA THR A 235 12.00 -3.36 11.99
C THR A 235 13.09 -2.29 12.14
N ARG A 236 12.71 -1.13 12.70
CA ARG A 236 13.63 0.01 12.90
C ARG A 236 14.63 -0.20 14.04
N ASN A 237 14.26 -0.96 15.07
CA ASN A 237 15.17 -1.25 16.18
C ASN A 237 16.27 -2.22 15.71
N LYS A 238 17.52 -1.74 15.62
CA LYS A 238 18.65 -2.51 15.12
C LYS A 238 18.91 -3.80 15.92
N LYS A 239 18.80 -3.74 17.25
CA LYS A 239 18.99 -4.92 18.13
C LYS A 239 17.94 -5.99 17.82
N LYS A 240 16.66 -5.61 17.79
CA LYS A 240 15.56 -6.52 17.47
C LYS A 240 15.66 -7.08 16.05
N ARG A 241 16.04 -6.24 15.08
CA ARG A 241 16.25 -6.68 13.71
C ARG A 241 17.38 -7.72 13.62
N LYS A 242 18.49 -7.50 14.34
CA LYS A 242 19.59 -8.45 14.46
C LYS A 242 19.11 -9.79 15.06
N GLU A 243 18.34 -9.77 16.15
CA GLU A 243 17.77 -10.98 16.77
C GLU A 243 16.89 -11.77 15.78
N ILE A 244 16.03 -11.09 15.01
CA ILE A 244 15.21 -11.73 13.98
C ILE A 244 16.11 -12.38 12.91
N ILE A 245 17.13 -11.66 12.42
CA ILE A 245 18.03 -12.16 11.37
C ILE A 245 18.81 -13.38 11.88
N GLU A 246 19.34 -13.33 13.10
CA GLU A 246 20.06 -14.44 13.71
C GLU A 246 19.16 -15.67 13.87
N TYR A 247 17.92 -15.48 14.33
CA TYR A 247 16.93 -16.55 14.41
C TYR A 247 16.67 -17.20 13.05
N LEU A 248 16.39 -16.39 12.03
CA LEU A 248 16.12 -16.88 10.67
C LEU A 248 17.32 -17.62 10.08
N LEU A 249 18.54 -17.09 10.24
CA LEU A 249 19.76 -17.75 9.76
C LEU A 249 20.05 -19.06 10.50
N LYS A 250 19.73 -19.14 11.81
CA LYS A 250 19.84 -20.39 12.56
C LYS A 250 18.86 -21.44 12.03
N LYS A 251 17.65 -21.03 11.66
CA LYS A 251 16.61 -21.91 11.10
C LYS A 251 16.97 -22.44 9.72
N ASP A 252 17.37 -21.56 8.80
CA ASP A 252 17.82 -21.94 7.45
C ASP A 252 18.76 -20.88 6.86
N LYS A 253 20.06 -21.18 6.91
CA LYS A 253 21.13 -20.28 6.45
C LYS A 253 21.00 -19.93 4.96
N ARG A 254 20.55 -20.87 4.11
CA ARG A 254 20.48 -20.66 2.66
C ARG A 254 19.25 -19.85 2.30
N LYS A 255 18.08 -20.24 2.80
CA LYS A 255 16.80 -19.58 2.53
C LYS A 255 16.80 -18.12 3.00
N TYR A 256 17.40 -17.83 4.16
CA TYR A 256 17.38 -16.48 4.75
C TYR A 256 18.70 -15.72 4.57
N ALA A 257 19.61 -16.15 3.69
CA ALA A 257 20.87 -15.48 3.43
C ALA A 257 20.70 -13.98 3.07
N TRP A 258 19.63 -13.65 2.34
CA TRP A 258 19.29 -12.27 1.97
C TRP A 258 19.13 -11.33 3.17
N ALA A 259 18.79 -11.85 4.36
CA ALA A 259 18.50 -11.05 5.54
C ALA A 259 19.77 -10.39 6.11
N LYS A 260 20.95 -10.94 5.84
CA LYS A 260 22.26 -10.40 6.27
C LYS A 260 22.51 -8.97 5.79
N LYS A 261 21.93 -8.56 4.65
CA LYS A 261 22.07 -7.20 4.12
C LYS A 261 21.41 -6.12 5.02
N TYR A 262 20.66 -6.54 6.03
CA TYR A 262 19.97 -5.67 6.99
C TYR A 262 20.57 -5.73 8.40
N LEU A 263 21.67 -6.46 8.63
CA LEU A 263 22.44 -6.33 9.87
C LEU A 263 23.07 -4.93 9.94
#